data_AF-A0A2M9ZL31-F1
#
_entry.id   AF-A0A2M9ZL31-F1
#
_cell.length_a   1.000
_cell.length_b   1.000
_cell.length_c   1.000
_cell.angle_alpha   90.00
_cell.angle_beta   90.00
_cell.angle_gamma   90.00
#
_symmetry.space_group_name_H-M   'P 1'
#
loop_
_entity.id
_entity.type
_entity.pdbx_description
1 polymer ?
#
loop_
_entity_poly.entity_id
_entity_poly.type
_entity_poly.pdbx_seq_one_letter_code
_entity_poly.pdbx_strand_id
1 'polypeptide(L)'
;MMMFPPPPGLDMSNPTQMEAFISSVSAGAFVMLIVSYSVGPFVGGFLGVFLDSSTGIRNAAILAGIFLAAGAMNLLSFKHPIWLAIAVVIVLPGFALLGGKVAQMFGKNK
;
A
#
# COMPACT_ATOMS: atom_id res chain seq x y z
N MET A 1 15.17 3.22 14.24
CA MET A 1 14.78 2.43 15.43
C MET A 1 13.59 1.57 15.06
N MET A 2 13.61 0.27 15.35
CA MET A 2 12.46 -0.62 15.11
C MET A 2 11.40 -0.32 16.16
N MET A 3 10.26 0.27 15.77
CA MET A 3 9.16 0.59 16.70
C MET A 3 8.39 -0.66 17.14
N PHE A 4 8.45 -1.75 16.36
CA PHE A 4 7.80 -3.03 16.65
C PHE A 4 8.78 -4.18 16.39
N PRO A 5 9.62 -4.55 17.37
CA PRO A 5 10.54 -5.67 17.21
C PRO A 5 9.79 -7.00 17.17
N PRO A 6 10.17 -7.94 16.28
CA PRO A 6 9.62 -9.29 16.31
C PRO A 6 10.04 -10.03 17.59
N PRO A 7 9.20 -10.97 18.10
CA PRO A 7 9.54 -11.81 19.24
C PRO A 7 10.84 -12.58 18.99
N PRO A 8 11.68 -12.78 20.03
CA PRO A 8 12.86 -13.62 19.91
C PRO A 8 12.49 -15.03 19.44
N GLY A 9 13.13 -15.53 18.39
CA GLY A 9 12.89 -16.87 17.86
C GLY A 9 11.70 -17.00 16.90
N LEU A 10 11.07 -15.89 16.48
CA LEU A 10 10.04 -15.92 15.46
C LEU A 10 10.61 -16.39 14.12
N ASP A 11 10.16 -17.55 13.65
CA ASP A 11 10.42 -18.00 12.28
C ASP A 11 9.39 -17.38 11.33
N MET A 12 9.83 -16.43 10.50
CA MET A 12 8.97 -15.77 9.50
C MET A 12 8.46 -16.72 8.41
N SER A 13 9.07 -17.89 8.26
CA SER A 13 8.65 -18.93 7.31
C SER A 13 7.52 -19.79 7.88
N ASN A 14 7.27 -19.71 9.20
CA ASN A 14 6.24 -20.48 9.87
C ASN A 14 4.93 -19.68 9.95
N PRO A 15 3.89 -20.05 9.16
CA PRO A 15 2.66 -19.28 9.08
C PRO A 15 1.94 -19.18 10.43
N THR A 16 2.00 -20.22 11.27
CA THR A 16 1.39 -20.22 12.60
C THR A 16 2.02 -19.19 13.54
N GLN A 17 3.36 -19.09 13.52
CA GLN A 17 4.07 -18.09 14.34
C GLN A 17 3.81 -16.67 13.84
N MET A 18 3.71 -16.49 12.52
CA MET A 18 3.37 -15.20 11.91
C MET A 18 1.96 -14.74 12.28
N GLU A 19 0.97 -15.63 12.24
CA GLU A 19 -0.41 -15.31 12.66
C GLU A 19 -0.51 -14.90 14.14
N ALA A 20 0.20 -15.62 15.02
CA ALA A 20 0.26 -15.28 16.44
C ALA A 20 0.90 -13.90 16.67
N PHE A 21 1.98 -13.60 15.92
CA PHE A 21 2.61 -12.30 15.96
C PHE A 21 1.68 -11.18 15.50
N ILE A 22 1.08 -11.30 14.30
CA ILE A 22 0.13 -10.31 13.75
C ILE A 22 -1.02 -10.06 14.74
N SER A 23 -1.51 -11.11 15.41
CA SER A 23 -2.58 -11.01 16.40
C SER A 23 -2.15 -10.31 17.70
N SER A 24 -0.86 -10.34 18.05
CA SER A 24 -0.30 -9.68 19.23
C SER A 24 0.10 -8.22 18.99
N VAL A 25 0.20 -7.81 17.73
CA VAL A 25 0.65 -6.47 17.35
C VAL A 25 -0.43 -5.43 17.68
N SER A 26 -0.01 -4.29 18.23
CA SER A 26 -0.91 -3.19 18.59
C SER A 26 -1.55 -2.55 17.34
N ALA A 27 -2.75 -1.99 17.50
CA ALA A 27 -3.44 -1.26 16.44
C ALA A 27 -2.61 -0.12 15.82
N GLY A 28 -1.70 0.49 16.59
CA GLY A 28 -0.81 1.56 16.10
C GLY A 28 0.14 1.11 14.98
N ALA A 29 0.57 -0.15 14.97
CA ALA A 29 1.42 -0.67 13.90
C ALA A 29 0.67 -0.74 12.57
N PHE A 30 -0.62 -1.10 12.60
CA PHE A 30 -1.47 -1.14 11.41
C PHE A 30 -1.72 0.25 10.84
N VAL A 31 -1.79 1.29 11.68
CA VAL A 31 -1.85 2.68 11.20
C VAL A 31 -0.58 3.05 10.44
N MET A 32 0.59 2.68 10.94
CA MET A 32 1.86 2.93 10.26
C MET A 32 1.98 2.16 8.95
N LEU A 33 1.41 0.95 8.89
CA LEU A 33 1.26 0.18 7.65
C LEU A 33 0.38 0.92 6.65
N ILE A 34 -0.77 1.46 7.06
CA ILE A 34 -1.64 2.26 6.19
C ILE A 34 -0.90 3.49 5.64
N VAL A 35 -0.16 4.22 6.49
CA VAL A 35 0.65 5.37 6.05
C VAL A 35 1.68 4.96 5.00
N SER A 36 2.35 3.84 5.22
CA SER A 36 3.33 3.30 4.25
C SER A 36 2.65 2.90 2.93
N TYR A 37 1.45 2.32 3.02
CA TYR A 37 0.59 1.95 1.89
C TYR A 37 -0.01 3.17 1.18
N SER A 38 0.06 4.37 1.73
CA SER A 38 -0.30 5.61 1.03
C SER A 38 0.85 6.14 0.18
N VAL A 39 2.08 6.09 0.70
CA VAL A 39 3.25 6.73 0.06
C VAL A 39 3.67 5.99 -1.21
N GLY A 40 3.77 4.66 -1.16
CA GLY A 40 4.21 3.85 -2.30
C GLY A 40 3.33 4.04 -3.55
N PRO A 41 2.01 3.81 -3.45
CA PRO A 41 1.09 4.01 -4.56
C PRO A 41 1.05 5.44 -5.06
N PHE A 42 1.10 6.43 -4.16
CA PHE A 42 1.14 7.84 -4.54
C PHE A 42 2.34 8.15 -5.45
N VAL A 43 3.54 7.76 -5.02
CA VAL A 43 4.76 7.99 -5.80
C VAL A 43 4.72 7.22 -7.12
N GLY A 44 4.26 5.96 -7.10
CA GLY A 44 4.11 5.16 -8.31
C GLY A 44 3.16 5.81 -9.33
N GLY A 45 1.95 6.18 -8.89
CA GLY A 45 0.97 6.85 -9.73
C GLY A 45 1.45 8.20 -10.26
N PHE A 46 2.15 8.99 -9.43
CA PHE A 46 2.77 10.24 -9.83
C PHE A 46 3.80 10.02 -10.94
N LEU A 47 4.77 9.11 -10.73
CA LEU A 47 5.81 8.83 -11.71
C LEU A 47 5.25 8.24 -13.02
N GLY A 48 4.23 7.38 -12.92
CA GLY A 48 3.60 6.77 -14.10
C GLY A 48 2.98 7.79 -15.06
N VAL A 49 2.52 8.93 -14.56
CA VAL A 49 1.97 10.04 -15.36
C VAL A 49 3.03 11.10 -15.65
N PHE A 50 3.94 11.36 -14.72
CA PHE A 50 5.00 12.36 -14.88
C PHE A 50 6.00 11.97 -15.99
N LEU A 51 6.32 10.68 -16.10
CA LEU A 51 7.25 10.17 -17.13
C LEU A 51 6.60 10.07 -18.51
N ASP A 52 5.27 9.92 -18.57
CA ASP A 52 4.53 9.82 -19.83
C ASP A 52 3.22 10.61 -19.74
N SER A 53 3.36 11.91 -20.01
CA SER A 53 2.24 12.86 -19.99
C SER A 53 1.20 12.60 -21.08
N SER A 54 1.53 11.82 -22.12
CA SER A 54 0.63 11.52 -23.24
C SER A 54 -0.50 10.55 -22.86
N THR A 55 -0.25 9.70 -21.86
CA THR A 55 -1.20 8.67 -21.42
C THR A 55 -2.25 9.17 -20.44
N GLY A 56 -2.09 10.40 -19.95
CA GLY A 56 -2.96 11.00 -18.96
C GLY A 56 -3.04 10.13 -17.69
N ILE A 57 -4.26 9.87 -17.20
CA ILE A 57 -4.47 9.13 -15.95
C ILE A 57 -4.37 7.60 -16.11
N ARG A 58 -4.24 7.09 -17.35
CA ARG A 58 -4.29 5.66 -17.64
C ARG A 58 -3.19 4.88 -16.91
N ASN A 59 -1.96 5.39 -16.93
CA ASN A 59 -0.83 4.74 -16.26
C ASN A 59 -1.04 4.68 -14.74
N ALA A 60 -1.58 5.74 -14.13
CA ALA A 60 -1.94 5.73 -12.71
C ALA A 60 -3.04 4.71 -12.37
N ALA A 61 -4.03 4.53 -13.26
CA ALA A 61 -5.08 3.52 -13.07
C ALA A 61 -4.56 2.09 -13.17
N ILE A 62 -3.61 1.81 -14.08
CA ILE A 62 -2.95 0.50 -14.18
C ILE A 62 -2.17 0.22 -12.89
N LEU A 63 -1.38 1.19 -12.42
CA LEU A 63 -0.64 1.06 -11.17
C LEU A 63 -1.57 0.88 -9.97
N ALA A 64 -2.71 1.59 -9.92
CA ALA A 64 -3.72 1.39 -8.90
C ALA A 64 -4.22 -0.08 -8.87
N GLY A 65 -4.46 -0.68 -10.03
CA GLY A 65 -4.83 -2.09 -10.15
C GLY A 65 -3.74 -3.04 -9.67
N ILE A 66 -2.47 -2.79 -10.03
CA ILE A 66 -1.32 -3.60 -9.60
C ILE A 66 -1.16 -3.53 -8.08
N PHE A 67 -1.19 -2.33 -7.50
CA PHE A 67 -1.10 -2.16 -6.06
C PHE A 67 -2.26 -2.85 -5.34
N LEU A 68 -3.49 -2.68 -5.83
CA LEU A 68 -4.66 -3.33 -5.25
C LEU A 68 -4.55 -4.86 -5.29
N ALA A 69 -4.09 -5.44 -6.40
CA ALA A 69 -3.89 -6.89 -6.52
C ALA A 69 -2.83 -7.39 -5.53
N ALA A 70 -1.67 -6.72 -5.46
CA ALA A 70 -0.61 -7.06 -4.51
C ALA A 70 -1.07 -6.92 -3.05
N GLY A 71 -1.83 -5.85 -2.75
CA GLY A 71 -2.42 -5.62 -1.43
C GLY A 71 -3.45 -6.68 -1.07
N ALA A 72 -4.31 -7.08 -2.01
CA ALA A 72 -5.28 -8.15 -1.81
C ALA A 72 -4.58 -9.50 -1.53
N MET A 73 -3.54 -9.83 -2.29
CA MET A 73 -2.72 -11.03 -2.03
C MET A 73 -2.12 -11.01 -0.62
N ASN A 74 -1.62 -9.85 -0.18
CA ASN A 74 -1.09 -9.69 1.17
C ASN A 74 -2.18 -9.90 2.24
N LEU A 75 -3.36 -9.27 2.06
CA LEU A 75 -4.48 -9.40 2.99
C LEU A 75 -5.08 -10.81 3.06
N LEU A 76 -4.96 -11.59 1.98
CA LEU A 76 -5.42 -12.98 1.93
C LEU A 76 -4.41 -13.98 2.51
N SER A 77 -3.15 -13.56 2.69
CA SER A 77 -2.09 -14.44 3.18
C SER A 77 -2.19 -14.72 4.68
N PHE A 78 -2.70 -13.77 5.47
CA PHE A 78 -2.84 -13.89 6.92
C PHE A 78 -4.17 -13.31 7.40
N LYS A 79 -4.64 -13.74 8.57
CA LYS A 79 -5.83 -13.15 9.19
C LYS A 79 -5.52 -11.73 9.67
N HIS A 80 -6.05 -10.75 8.95
CA HIS A 80 -6.01 -9.35 9.33
C HIS A 80 -7.35 -8.85 9.90
N PRO A 81 -7.34 -7.77 10.71
CA PRO A 81 -8.57 -7.10 11.10
C PRO A 81 -9.33 -6.57 9.87
N ILE A 82 -10.66 -6.74 9.86
CA ILE A 82 -11.51 -6.33 8.73
C ILE A 82 -11.39 -4.83 8.42
N TRP A 83 -11.26 -3.99 9.45
CA TRP A 83 -11.11 -2.54 9.27
C TRP A 83 -9.81 -2.19 8.51
N LEU A 84 -8.74 -2.96 8.71
CA LEU A 84 -7.47 -2.77 8.00
C LEU A 84 -7.61 -3.16 6.54
N ALA A 85 -8.29 -4.28 6.26
CA ALA A 85 -8.55 -4.71 4.90
C ALA A 85 -9.35 -3.66 4.12
N ILE A 86 -10.41 -3.10 4.72
CA ILE A 86 -11.19 -2.00 4.13
C ILE A 86 -10.29 -0.78 3.87
N ALA A 87 -9.48 -0.38 4.85
CA ALA A 87 -8.58 0.77 4.70
C ALA A 87 -7.58 0.57 3.55
N VAL A 88 -6.93 -0.60 3.46
CA VAL A 88 -5.94 -0.92 2.42
C VAL A 88 -6.58 -0.93 1.03
N VAL A 89 -7.77 -1.53 0.88
CA VAL A 89 -8.50 -1.57 -0.41
C VAL A 89 -8.85 -0.18 -0.93
N ILE A 90 -9.07 0.79 -0.03
CA ILE A 90 -9.36 2.18 -0.40
C ILE A 90 -8.06 2.96 -0.66
N VAL A 91 -7.10 2.84 0.25
CA VAL A 91 -5.87 3.64 0.25
C VAL A 91 -4.99 3.33 -0.96
N LEU A 92 -4.78 2.06 -1.31
CA LEU A 92 -3.90 1.69 -2.41
C LEU A 92 -4.31 2.32 -3.75
N PRO A 93 -5.53 2.07 -4.29
CA PRO A 93 -5.96 2.69 -5.53
C PRO A 93 -6.19 4.20 -5.37
N GLY A 94 -6.70 4.65 -4.22
CA GLY A 94 -6.97 6.06 -3.95
C GLY A 94 -5.71 6.93 -4.06
N PHE A 95 -4.63 6.51 -3.40
CA PHE A 95 -3.36 7.25 -3.43
C PHE A 95 -2.64 7.12 -4.77
N ALA A 96 -2.72 5.98 -5.46
CA ALA A 96 -2.19 5.87 -6.82
C ALA A 96 -2.85 6.85 -7.80
N LEU A 97 -4.18 6.93 -7.77
CA LEU A 97 -4.93 7.88 -8.59
C LEU A 97 -4.67 9.33 -8.18
N LEU A 98 -4.55 9.60 -6.87
CA LEU A 98 -4.19 10.92 -6.35
C LEU A 98 -2.82 11.37 -6.89
N GLY A 99 -1.80 10.51 -6.80
CA GLY A 99 -0.46 10.79 -7.32
C GLY A 99 -0.48 11.10 -8.82
N GLY A 100 -1.22 10.30 -9.60
CA GLY A 100 -1.42 10.56 -11.03
C GLY A 100 -2.08 11.91 -11.32
N LYS A 101 -3.16 12.25 -10.59
CA LYS A 101 -3.83 13.57 -10.71
C LYS A 101 -2.87 14.72 -10.38
N VAL A 102 -2.05 14.55 -9.35
CA VAL A 102 -1.04 15.55 -8.97
C VAL A 102 -0.03 15.74 -10.10
N ALA A 103 0.48 14.66 -10.69
CA ALA A 103 1.39 14.74 -11.84
C ALA A 103 0.78 15.44 -13.06
N GLN A 104 -0.51 15.22 -13.35
CA GLN A 104 -1.18 15.92 -14.46
C GLN A 104 -1.18 17.44 -14.31
N MET A 105 -1.22 17.96 -13.08
CA MET A 105 -1.17 19.41 -12.85
C MET A 105 0.18 20.01 -13.27
N PHE A 106 1.27 19.25 -13.20
CA PHE A 106 2.60 19.70 -13.65
C PHE A 106 2.77 19.58 -15.18
N GLY A 107 2.14 18.58 -15.80
CA GLY A 107 2.22 18.39 -17.25
C GLY A 107 1.42 19.40 -18.07
N LYS A 108 0.35 19.98 -17.49
CA LYS A 108 -0.53 20.96 -18.17
C LYS A 108 0.11 22.34 -18.41
N ASN A 109 1.29 22.58 -17.83
CA ASN A 109 2.05 23.84 -17.93
C ASN A 109 3.24 23.76 -18.92
N LYS A 110 3.39 22.67 -19.67
CA LYS A 110 4.34 22.54 -20.79
C LYS A 110 3.58 22.59 -22.11
#